data_AF-A0A924WHS8-F1
#
_entry.id   AF-A0A924WHS8-F1
#
_cell.length_a   1.000
_cell.length_b   1.000
_cell.length_c   1.000
_cell.angle_alpha   90.00
_cell.angle_beta   90.00
_cell.angle_gamma   90.00
#
_symmetry.space_group_name_H-M   'P 1'
#
loop_
_entity.id
_entity.type
_entity.pdbx_description
1 polymer ?
#
loop_
_entity_poly.entity_id
_entity_poly.type
_entity_poly.pdbx_seq_one_letter_code
_entity_poly.pdbx_strand_id
1 'polypeptide(L)' 'MAETFMDQMNYFSYPDAGGHWGDFGGSFVPETLMANLDELKAAYAVAQDDPAFQAEFHQ' A
#
# COMPACT_ATOMS: atom_id res chain seq x y z
N MET A 1 16.82 28.96 7.47
CA MET A 1 17.42 28.46 6.21
C MET A 1 17.86 26.99 6.27
N ALA A 2 17.53 26.24 7.33
CA ALA A 2 17.74 24.78 7.40
C ALA A 2 16.44 24.00 7.75
N GLU A 3 15.30 24.68 7.85
CA GLU A 3 14.01 24.05 8.19
C GLU A 3 13.12 23.81 6.96
N THR A 4 13.50 24.33 5.79
CA THR A 4 12.70 24.25 4.54
C THR A 4 12.97 22.98 3.72
N PHE A 5 13.89 22.10 4.16
CA PHE A 5 14.28 20.88 3.42
C PHE A 5 13.58 19.60 3.92
N MET A 6 12.82 19.67 5.01
CA MET A 6 12.05 18.54 5.56
C MET A 6 10.53 18.67 5.34
N ASP A 7 10.12 19.55 4.42
CA ASP A 7 8.77 19.54 3.87
C ASP A 7 8.82 18.85 2.51
N GLN A 8 7.73 18.21 2.08
CA GLN A 8 7.53 17.53 0.79
C GLN A 8 7.68 15.99 0.69
N MET A 9 7.61 15.21 1.77
CA MET A 9 7.00 13.86 1.69
C MET A 9 6.07 13.65 2.88
N ASN A 10 4.77 13.89 2.68
CA ASN A 10 3.77 13.42 3.63
C ASN A 10 3.65 11.90 3.51
N TYR A 11 4.50 11.15 4.23
CA TYR A 11 4.51 9.69 4.21
C TYR A 11 3.17 9.06 4.59
N PHE A 12 2.30 9.79 5.30
CA PHE A 12 0.94 9.33 5.62
C PHE A 12 -0.03 9.36 4.42
N SER A 13 0.31 10.09 3.35
CA SER A 13 -0.49 10.14 2.12
C SER A 13 -0.01 9.17 1.04
N TYR A 14 0.99 8.34 1.36
CA TYR A 14 1.52 7.32 0.47
C TYR A 14 1.16 5.90 0.94
N PRO A 15 1.13 4.91 0.03
CA PRO A 15 1.20 5.09 -1.43
C PRO A 15 -0.01 5.88 -1.96
N ASP A 16 0.13 6.48 -3.14
CA ASP A 16 -1.02 7.05 -3.84
C ASP A 16 -2.02 5.95 -4.27
N ALA A 17 -3.15 6.34 -4.84
CA ALA A 17 -4.17 5.39 -5.29
C ALA A 17 -3.67 4.40 -6.37
N GLY A 18 -2.59 4.75 -7.10
CA GLY A 18 -1.92 3.88 -8.06
C GLY A 18 -0.87 2.96 -7.44
N GLY A 19 -0.60 3.07 -6.14
CA GLY A 19 0.43 2.30 -5.46
C GLY A 19 1.84 2.90 -5.54
N HIS A 20 1.98 4.18 -5.91
CA HIS A 20 3.28 4.83 -6.03
C HIS A 20 3.67 5.58 -4.75
N TRP A 21 4.98 5.58 -4.46
CA TRP A 21 5.68 6.37 -3.46
C TRP A 21 6.56 7.38 -4.20
N GLY A 22 5.98 8.52 -4.56
CA GLY A 22 6.60 9.46 -5.50
C GLY A 22 6.80 8.79 -6.86
N ASP A 23 8.04 8.80 -7.38
CA ASP A 23 8.36 8.24 -8.70
C ASP A 23 8.46 6.69 -8.73
N PHE A 24 8.33 6.03 -7.58
CA PHE A 24 8.59 4.59 -7.45
C PHE A 24 7.34 3.81 -7.06
N GLY A 25 7.25 2.54 -7.41
CA GLY A 25 6.13 1.66 -7.03
C GLY A 25 5.18 1.37 -8.20
N GLY A 26 3.88 1.31 -7.92
CA GLY A 26 2.87 0.88 -8.88
C GLY A 26 2.86 -0.64 -9.09
N SER A 27 2.24 -1.08 -10.18
CA SER A 27 2.14 -2.50 -10.56
C SER A 27 2.61 -2.71 -11.99
N PHE A 28 3.87 -3.08 -12.18
CA PHE A 28 4.45 -3.43 -13.48
C PHE A 28 4.53 -4.96 -13.63
N VAL A 29 3.38 -5.57 -13.92
CA VAL A 29 3.23 -7.03 -14.00
C VAL A 29 2.57 -7.45 -15.31
N PRO A 30 2.72 -8.72 -15.75
CA PRO A 30 1.97 -9.26 -16.88
C PRO A 30 0.45 -9.18 -16.65
N GLU A 31 -0.32 -9.03 -17.74
CA GLU A 31 -1.79 -9.02 -17.71
C GLU A 31 -2.37 -10.26 -17.00
N THR A 32 -1.74 -11.42 -17.18
CA THR A 32 -2.14 -12.69 -16.54
C THR A 32 -2.08 -12.66 -15.01
N LEU A 33 -1.39 -11.70 -14.41
CA LEU A 33 -1.31 -11.53 -12.95
C LEU A 33 -2.21 -10.42 -12.42
N MET A 34 -2.77 -9.56 -13.27
CA MET A 34 -3.57 -8.42 -12.82
C MET A 34 -4.76 -8.85 -11.96
N ALA A 35 -5.55 -9.82 -12.45
CA ALA A 35 -6.73 -10.31 -11.73
C ALA A 35 -6.39 -10.92 -10.35
N ASN A 36 -5.29 -11.68 -10.28
CA ASN A 36 -4.84 -12.29 -9.03
C ASN A 36 -4.39 -11.22 -8.01
N LEU A 37 -3.73 -10.16 -8.48
CA LEU A 37 -3.32 -9.06 -7.61
C LEU A 37 -4.51 -8.25 -7.13
N ASP A 38 -5.54 -8.07 -7.95
CA ASP A 38 -6.76 -7.37 -7.55
C ASP A 38 -7.54 -8.16 -6.49
N GLU A 39 -7.64 -9.48 -6.66
CA GLU A 39 -8.21 -10.37 -5.64
C GLU A 39 -7.41 -10.30 -4.33
N LEU A 40 -6.08 -10.38 -4.41
CA LEU A 40 -5.21 -10.28 -3.24
C LEU A 40 -5.38 -8.93 -2.52
N LYS A 41 -5.41 -7.82 -3.26
CA LYS A 41 -5.64 -6.48 -2.68
C LYS A 41 -6.99 -6.40 -1.97
N ALA A 42 -8.05 -6.95 -2.57
CA ALA A 42 -9.37 -6.97 -1.97
C ALA A 42 -9.43 -7.82 -0.70
N ALA A 43 -8.85 -9.04 -0.73
CA ALA A 43 -8.78 -9.92 0.43
C ALA A 43 -7.97 -9.29 1.57
N TYR A 44 -6.83 -8.67 1.25
CA TYR A 44 -6.01 -7.96 2.23
C TYR A 44 -6.76 -6.78 2.84
N ALA A 45 -7.49 -6.00 2.04
CA ALA A 45 -8.26 -4.86 2.53
C ALA A 45 -9.33 -5.27 3.55
N VAL A 46 -9.87 -6.49 3.45
CA VAL A 46 -10.78 -7.05 4.46
C VAL A 46 -10.00 -7.56 5.66
N ALA A 47 -8.92 -8.32 5.44
CA ALA A 47 -8.15 -8.96 6.50
C ALA A 47 -7.43 -7.95 7.42
N GLN A 48 -6.98 -6.81 6.89
CA GLN A 48 -6.33 -5.77 7.70
C GLN A 48 -7.27 -5.21 8.79
N ASP A 49 -8.57 -5.17 8.52
CA ASP A 49 -9.58 -4.64 9.44
C ASP A 49 -10.27 -5.75 10.26
N ASP A 50 -9.97 -7.02 10.01
CA ASP A 50 -10.55 -8.17 10.71
C ASP A 50 -9.84 -8.41 12.06
N PRO A 51 -10.53 -8.22 13.21
CA PRO A 51 -9.92 -8.43 14.52
C PRO A 51 -9.50 -9.88 14.78
N ALA A 52 -10.19 -10.86 14.20
CA ALA A 52 -9.83 -12.27 14.36
C ALA A 52 -8.51 -12.56 13.64
N PHE A 53 -8.38 -12.06 12.40
CA PHE A 53 -7.13 -12.15 11.63
C PHE A 53 -5.97 -11.45 12.36
N GLN A 54 -6.18 -10.24 12.87
CA GLN A 54 -5.16 -9.51 13.62
C GLN A 54 -4.76 -10.22 14.93
N ALA A 55 -5.70 -10.87 15.60
CA ALA A 55 -5.42 -11.64 16.81
C ALA A 55 -4.63 -12.93 16.53
N GLU A 56 -4.85 -13.57 15.38
CA GLU A 56 -4.05 -14.72 14.94
C GLU A 56 -2.65 -14.29 14.46
N PHE A 57 -2.55 -13.19 13.70
CA PHE A 57 -1.29 -12.69 13.15
C PHE A 57 -0.29 -12.23 14.22
N HIS A 58 -0.77 -11.70 15.35
CA HIS A 58 0.07 -11.20 16.45
C HIS A 58 0.39 -12.23 17.56
N GLN A 59 0.09 -13.51 17.35
CA GLN A 59 0.48 -14.57 18.30
C GLN A 59 1.99 -14.83 18.27
#